data_AF-A0AAE4JEZ8-F1
#
_entry.id   AF-A0AAE4JEZ8-F1
#
_cell.length_a   1.000
_cell.length_b   1.000
_cell.length_c   1.000
_cell.angle_alpha   90.00
_cell.angle_beta   90.00
_cell.angle_gamma   90.00
#
_symmetry.space_group_name_H-M   'P 1'
#
loop_
_entity.id
_entity.type
_entity.pdbx_description
1 polymer ?
#
loop_
_entity_poly.entity_id
_entity_poly.type
_entity_poly.pdbx_seq_one_letter_code
_entity_poly.pdbx_strand_id
1 'polypeptide(L)'
;MRLSALLPLLSALPMFVLPGVAAAAPAPNCFDATAPLTVEEQRLTATMPAGGPAVGPELVRLAGLDPFVAAVEHDLCAARTPRRAERVVTQAGARLWRTAVDRAQGRTSGLGTLDRFDDRPLYWARLQLSSAIRQWRPPFALPASQRTSLLAAFDHGSRGLDDVRFPLGKTRRVMVSGFDPFQLDGAGVRISNPAGASALQLDGRILSTPSGPAVVQAVNFPVVWGYFDAGIVEAAYGTALRDRARRPDVIMTISQGRPGRFDIERWAGAWRGGFPDNNNVPVTGGVPPAAGWPQPDVQFIETTLPYEQMLAAPAGAYPVNFNPAFCVWPDAAHPGAGTPVCRADAPAAGEIAASGGGGNYLSNESMFRSNRVRLGLGLTSVAGGHLHTPVLGQPTAPDALTDADFEAHRQAITAQVRTLATAAAGGPGSAAPPVVTESPRAAVDSLPGTVLPG
;
A
#
# COMPACT_ATOMS: atom_id res chain seq x y z
N MET A 1 109.79 -10.93 10.47
CA MET A 1 108.38 -11.24 10.75
C MET A 1 107.73 -10.06 11.46
N ARG A 2 106.85 -9.32 10.78
CA ARG A 2 105.89 -8.39 11.38
C ARG A 2 104.60 -8.53 10.57
N LEU A 3 103.53 -8.99 11.22
CA LEU A 3 102.21 -9.22 10.63
C LEU A 3 101.42 -7.91 10.58
N SER A 4 100.83 -7.60 9.41
CA SER A 4 99.80 -6.57 9.25
C SER A 4 98.42 -7.22 9.36
N ALA A 5 97.59 -6.73 10.28
CA ALA A 5 96.19 -7.15 10.45
C ALA A 5 95.26 -6.23 9.66
N LEU A 6 94.34 -6.83 8.89
CA LEU A 6 93.23 -6.17 8.20
C LEU A 6 91.98 -6.18 9.10
N LEU A 7 91.37 -5.00 9.31
CA LEU A 7 90.02 -4.85 9.88
C LEU A 7 88.97 -4.85 8.75
N PRO A 8 87.82 -5.54 8.88
CA PRO A 8 86.66 -5.30 8.03
C PRO A 8 85.71 -4.27 8.67
N LEU A 9 85.28 -3.27 7.89
CA LEU A 9 84.17 -2.38 8.22
C LEU A 9 82.84 -3.12 8.05
N LEU A 10 82.01 -3.17 9.10
CA LEU A 10 80.60 -3.57 9.03
C LEU A 10 79.72 -2.32 8.88
N SER A 11 79.00 -2.24 7.76
CA SER A 11 77.97 -1.23 7.50
C SER A 11 76.64 -1.68 8.10
N ALA A 12 76.12 -0.97 9.10
CA ALA A 12 74.79 -1.19 9.65
C ALA A 12 73.74 -0.36 8.89
N LEU A 13 72.76 -1.04 8.25
CA LEU A 13 71.57 -0.43 7.66
C LEU A 13 70.43 -0.38 8.71
N PRO A 14 69.78 0.77 8.95
CA PRO A 14 68.61 0.83 9.82
C PRO A 14 67.37 0.36 9.05
N MET A 15 66.73 -0.71 9.54
CA MET A 15 65.42 -1.16 9.06
C MET A 15 64.33 -0.31 9.75
N PHE A 16 63.71 0.61 9.00
CA PHE A 16 62.48 1.28 9.43
C PHE A 16 61.29 0.36 9.17
N VAL A 17 60.68 -0.17 10.23
CA VAL A 17 59.41 -0.90 10.16
C VAL A 17 58.29 0.12 10.29
N LEU A 18 57.61 0.42 9.18
CA LEU A 18 56.35 1.17 9.18
C LEU A 18 55.21 0.21 9.58
N PRO A 19 54.33 0.57 10.53
CA PRO A 19 53.13 -0.21 10.81
C PRO A 19 52.20 -0.13 9.60
N GLY A 20 52.07 -1.24 8.87
CA GLY A 20 51.09 -1.37 7.81
C GLY A 20 49.70 -1.28 8.40
N VAL A 21 48.97 -0.21 8.09
CA VAL A 21 47.54 -0.11 8.34
C VAL A 21 46.89 -1.17 7.45
N ALA A 22 46.43 -2.28 8.03
CA ALA A 22 45.66 -3.27 7.31
C ALA A 22 44.36 -2.60 6.84
N ALA A 23 44.31 -2.19 5.58
CA ALA A 23 43.05 -1.82 4.93
C ALA A 23 42.15 -3.05 4.99
N ALA A 24 41.06 -2.96 5.74
CA ALA A 24 40.01 -3.99 5.71
C ALA A 24 39.59 -4.16 4.24
N ALA A 25 39.68 -5.38 3.71
CA ALA A 25 39.12 -5.67 2.40
C ALA A 25 37.67 -5.19 2.38
N PRO A 26 37.21 -4.48 1.34
CA PRO A 26 35.79 -4.14 1.24
C PRO A 26 35.01 -5.43 1.40
N ALA A 27 34.05 -5.43 2.33
CA ALA A 27 33.20 -6.59 2.53
C ALA A 27 32.67 -7.02 1.15
N PRO A 28 32.69 -8.32 0.81
CA PRO A 28 32.12 -8.79 -0.44
C PRO A 28 30.71 -8.19 -0.54
N ASN A 29 30.44 -7.43 -1.60
CA ASN A 29 29.11 -6.87 -1.81
C ASN A 29 28.13 -8.05 -1.81
N CYS A 30 27.29 -8.13 -0.77
CA CYS A 30 26.38 -9.25 -0.59
C CYS A 30 25.16 -9.13 -1.51
N PHE A 31 25.15 -8.16 -2.43
CA PHE A 31 24.08 -7.90 -3.39
C PHE A 31 24.55 -8.18 -4.82
N ASP A 32 23.65 -8.78 -5.59
CA ASP A 32 23.77 -9.04 -7.02
C ASP A 32 23.07 -7.95 -7.81
N ALA A 33 23.81 -6.92 -8.22
CA ALA A 33 23.25 -5.86 -9.05
C ALA A 33 22.73 -6.35 -10.42
N THR A 34 23.08 -7.57 -10.84
CA THR A 34 22.59 -8.16 -12.10
C THR A 34 21.26 -8.90 -11.94
N ALA A 35 20.82 -9.17 -10.71
CA ALA A 35 19.53 -9.80 -10.48
C ALA A 35 18.40 -8.85 -10.92
N PRO A 36 17.42 -9.34 -11.71
CA PRO A 36 16.41 -8.50 -12.31
C PRO A 36 15.51 -7.86 -11.26
N LEU A 37 15.26 -6.56 -11.41
CA LEU A 37 14.35 -5.78 -10.58
C LEU A 37 12.98 -5.65 -11.25
N THR A 38 11.93 -5.45 -10.44
CA THR A 38 10.62 -5.07 -10.99
C THR A 38 10.69 -3.68 -11.63
N VAL A 39 9.69 -3.33 -12.45
CA VAL A 39 9.66 -1.99 -13.08
C VAL A 39 9.53 -0.90 -12.01
N GLU A 40 8.80 -1.16 -10.91
CA GLU A 40 8.81 -0.28 -9.73
C GLU A 40 10.20 -0.07 -9.14
N GLU A 41 10.91 -1.16 -8.85
CA GLU A 41 12.25 -1.11 -8.24
C GLU A 41 13.27 -0.44 -9.18
N GLN A 42 13.12 -0.58 -10.51
CA GLN A 42 13.98 0.10 -11.49
C GLN A 42 13.87 1.64 -11.41
N ARG A 43 12.75 2.19 -10.92
CA ARG A 43 12.57 3.64 -10.76
C ARG A 43 13.39 4.23 -9.62
N LEU A 44 14.07 3.42 -8.80
CA LEU A 44 15.00 3.90 -7.78
C LEU A 44 16.15 4.74 -8.34
N THR A 45 16.45 4.62 -9.64
CA THR A 45 17.48 5.42 -10.33
C THR A 45 16.93 6.65 -11.05
N ALA A 46 15.60 6.85 -11.05
CA ALA A 46 14.98 7.97 -11.75
C ALA A 46 15.36 9.30 -11.09
N THR A 47 15.80 10.27 -11.90
CA THR A 47 16.28 11.59 -11.46
C THR A 47 15.33 12.69 -11.95
N MET A 48 15.20 13.75 -11.15
CA MET A 48 14.47 14.96 -11.51
C MET A 48 15.10 16.17 -10.78
N PRO A 49 15.68 17.15 -11.50
CA PRO A 49 15.87 17.19 -12.95
C PRO A 49 16.86 16.10 -13.42
N ALA A 50 16.94 15.86 -14.72
CA ALA A 50 17.86 14.86 -15.28
C ALA A 50 19.32 15.15 -14.88
N GLY A 51 20.01 14.14 -14.35
CA GLY A 51 21.38 14.27 -13.84
C GLY A 51 21.50 14.78 -12.40
N GLY A 52 20.38 15.11 -11.75
CA GLY A 52 20.32 15.36 -10.30
C GLY A 52 20.31 14.08 -9.46
N PRO A 53 20.09 14.19 -8.14
CA PRO A 53 19.89 13.04 -7.27
C PRO A 53 18.70 12.19 -7.72
N ALA A 54 18.76 10.88 -7.44
CA ALA A 54 17.63 10.00 -7.66
C ALA A 54 16.49 10.38 -6.69
N VAL A 55 15.29 10.60 -7.23
CA VAL A 55 14.15 11.18 -6.51
C VAL A 55 13.73 10.30 -5.32
N GLY A 56 13.65 8.99 -5.53
CA GLY A 56 13.24 8.05 -4.49
C GLY A 56 14.21 8.04 -3.29
N PRO A 57 15.49 7.71 -3.50
CA PRO A 57 16.50 7.78 -2.45
C PRO A 57 16.60 9.16 -1.77
N GLU A 58 16.45 10.25 -2.52
CA GLU A 58 16.48 11.60 -1.97
C GLU A 58 15.27 11.88 -1.05
N LEU A 59 14.06 11.44 -1.42
CA LEU A 59 12.88 11.54 -0.55
C LEU A 59 13.04 10.72 0.74
N VAL A 60 13.69 9.55 0.68
CA VAL A 60 14.00 8.74 1.85
C VAL A 60 15.02 9.44 2.76
N ARG A 61 16.05 10.05 2.16
CA ARG A 61 17.05 10.84 2.89
C ARG A 61 16.45 12.07 3.56
N LEU A 62 15.66 12.85 2.82
CA LEU A 62 14.96 14.02 3.34
C LEU A 62 13.94 13.67 4.42
N ALA A 63 13.44 12.43 4.46
CA ALA A 63 12.58 11.94 5.54
C ALA A 63 13.35 11.35 6.73
N GLY A 64 14.68 11.26 6.66
CA GLY A 64 15.52 10.66 7.70
C GLY A 64 15.40 9.13 7.80
N LEU A 65 14.95 8.47 6.72
CA LEU A 65 14.78 7.02 6.67
C LEU A 65 16.02 6.29 6.10
N ASP A 66 17.01 7.01 5.59
CA ASP A 66 18.21 6.43 4.99
C ASP A 66 19.10 5.64 5.98
N PRO A 67 19.30 6.04 7.26
CA PRO A 67 20.03 5.20 8.21
C PRO A 67 19.28 3.90 8.51
N PHE A 68 17.95 3.93 8.47
CA PHE A 68 17.14 2.74 8.66
C PHE A 68 17.34 1.76 7.49
N VAL A 69 17.30 2.25 6.24
CA VAL A 69 17.56 1.44 5.05
C VAL A 69 18.95 0.82 5.11
N ALA A 70 19.99 1.62 5.36
CA ALA A 70 21.37 1.15 5.46
C ALA A 70 21.56 0.10 6.57
N ALA A 71 20.92 0.26 7.73
CA ALA A 71 20.98 -0.71 8.82
C ALA A 71 20.35 -2.05 8.45
N VAL A 72 19.20 -2.04 7.74
CA VAL A 72 18.55 -3.26 7.28
C VAL A 72 19.38 -3.98 6.23
N GLU A 73 19.98 -3.25 5.29
CA GLU A 73 20.90 -3.84 4.29
C GLU A 73 22.11 -4.50 4.95
N HIS A 74 22.70 -3.83 5.95
CA HIS A 74 23.78 -4.40 6.75
C HIS A 74 23.35 -5.67 7.49
N ASP A 75 22.19 -5.64 8.18
CA ASP A 75 21.64 -6.79 8.90
C ASP A 75 21.31 -7.97 7.97
N LEU A 76 20.89 -7.67 6.74
CA LEU A 76 20.64 -8.66 5.70
C LEU A 76 21.94 -9.32 5.25
N CYS A 77 23.00 -8.55 4.96
CA CYS A 77 24.34 -9.10 4.67
C CYS A 77 24.90 -9.94 5.84
N ALA A 78 24.59 -9.57 7.08
CA ALA A 78 25.04 -10.28 8.28
C ALA A 78 24.23 -11.56 8.57
N ALA A 79 23.09 -11.79 7.90
CA ALA A 79 22.26 -12.96 8.14
C ALA A 79 22.90 -14.25 7.60
N ARG A 80 23.44 -15.08 8.51
CA ARG A 80 24.11 -16.35 8.17
C ARG A 80 23.19 -17.58 8.12
N THR A 81 21.91 -17.43 8.46
CA THR A 81 20.95 -18.55 8.46
C THR A 81 19.59 -18.12 7.91
N PRO A 82 18.81 -19.05 7.32
CA PRO A 82 17.46 -18.76 6.84
C PRO A 82 16.55 -18.14 7.90
N ARG A 83 16.56 -18.70 9.13
CA ARG A 83 15.76 -18.18 10.26
C ARG A 83 16.16 -16.76 10.66
N ARG A 84 17.45 -16.40 10.58
CA ARG A 84 17.90 -15.03 10.87
C ARG A 84 17.43 -14.07 9.78
N ALA A 85 17.51 -14.48 8.51
CA ALA A 85 17.06 -13.69 7.38
C ALA A 85 15.56 -13.37 7.48
N GLU A 86 14.74 -14.38 7.74
CA GLU A 86 13.30 -14.22 7.98
C GLU A 86 13.01 -13.21 9.09
N ARG A 87 13.69 -13.35 10.25
CA ARG A 87 13.53 -12.37 11.34
C ARG A 87 13.92 -10.95 10.94
N VAL A 88 15.04 -10.77 10.24
CA VAL A 88 15.50 -9.44 9.78
C VAL A 88 14.45 -8.82 8.86
N VAL A 89 13.98 -9.56 7.87
CA VAL A 89 13.01 -9.13 6.86
C VAL A 89 11.66 -8.77 7.49
N THR A 90 11.10 -9.63 8.34
CA THR A 90 9.82 -9.36 9.01
C THR A 90 9.92 -8.18 9.98
N GLN A 91 11.01 -8.08 10.75
CA GLN A 91 11.23 -6.95 11.65
C GLN A 91 11.45 -5.64 10.89
N ALA A 92 12.15 -5.67 9.76
CA ALA A 92 12.35 -4.51 8.90
C ALA A 92 11.01 -4.00 8.36
N GLY A 93 10.16 -4.88 7.84
CA GLY A 93 8.83 -4.49 7.36
C GLY A 93 8.01 -3.80 8.47
N ALA A 94 7.84 -4.48 9.61
CA ALA A 94 7.04 -3.95 10.71
C ALA A 94 7.60 -2.67 11.32
N ARG A 95 8.93 -2.49 11.36
CA ARG A 95 9.56 -1.24 11.84
C ARG A 95 9.41 -0.12 10.83
N LEU A 96 9.53 -0.39 9.53
CA LEU A 96 9.38 0.62 8.49
C LEU A 96 7.97 1.25 8.54
N TRP A 97 6.92 0.42 8.64
CA TRP A 97 5.55 0.91 8.81
C TRP A 97 5.41 1.81 10.04
N ARG A 98 5.81 1.32 11.22
CA ARG A 98 5.68 2.06 12.49
C ARG A 98 6.47 3.36 12.48
N THR A 99 7.69 3.37 11.95
CA THR A 99 8.49 4.59 11.79
C THR A 99 7.80 5.60 10.86
N ALA A 100 7.21 5.15 9.75
CA ALA A 100 6.47 6.02 8.84
C ALA A 100 5.22 6.63 9.50
N VAL A 101 4.47 5.85 10.27
CA VAL A 101 3.32 6.34 11.05
C VAL A 101 3.76 7.33 12.14
N ASP A 102 4.82 7.00 12.89
CA ASP A 102 5.37 7.86 13.94
C ASP A 102 5.84 9.21 13.38
N ARG A 103 6.55 9.18 12.24
CA ARG A 103 6.94 10.37 11.51
C ARG A 103 5.71 11.17 11.09
N ALA A 104 4.75 10.52 10.43
CA ALA A 104 3.56 11.20 9.92
C ALA A 104 2.79 11.92 11.00
N GLN A 105 2.62 11.27 12.16
CA GLN A 105 1.86 11.81 13.28
C GLN A 105 2.68 12.70 14.22
N GLY A 106 3.96 12.96 13.91
CA GLY A 106 4.84 13.80 14.71
C GLY A 106 5.19 13.19 16.08
N ARG A 107 5.12 11.86 16.23
CA ARG A 107 5.48 11.15 17.46
C ARG A 107 6.99 11.02 17.65
N THR A 108 7.75 11.19 16.57
CA THR A 108 9.22 11.25 16.60
C THR A 108 9.68 12.64 16.19
N SER A 109 10.32 13.37 17.10
CA SER A 109 10.97 14.64 16.79
C SER A 109 12.27 14.41 16.01
N GLY A 110 12.51 15.20 14.96
CA GLY A 110 13.82 15.27 14.29
C GLY A 110 14.08 14.23 13.19
N LEU A 111 13.06 13.54 12.68
CA LEU A 111 13.21 12.71 11.47
C LEU A 111 13.11 13.54 10.19
N GLY A 112 14.27 13.90 9.65
CA GLY A 112 14.39 14.56 8.35
C GLY A 112 13.84 15.99 8.32
N THR A 113 13.78 16.56 7.11
CA THR A 113 13.32 17.93 6.81
C THR A 113 12.08 17.97 5.92
N LEU A 114 11.70 16.84 5.31
CA LEU A 114 10.50 16.77 4.47
C LEU A 114 9.22 16.93 5.31
N ASP A 115 8.15 17.47 4.73
CA ASP A 115 6.84 17.57 5.39
C ASP A 115 6.37 16.21 5.93
N ARG A 116 5.80 16.21 7.14
CA ARG A 116 5.40 14.98 7.82
C ARG A 116 4.20 14.29 7.17
N PHE A 117 3.39 14.99 6.40
CA PHE A 117 2.24 14.39 5.71
C PHE A 117 2.64 13.64 4.44
N ASP A 118 3.91 13.70 4.03
CA ASP A 118 4.41 13.01 2.83
C ASP A 118 4.39 11.49 2.96
N ASP A 119 3.72 10.83 2.01
CA ASP A 119 3.58 9.38 1.90
C ASP A 119 4.72 8.73 1.11
N ARG A 120 5.37 9.50 0.23
CA ARG A 120 6.40 9.01 -0.70
C ARG A 120 7.60 8.35 0.00
N PRO A 121 8.10 8.83 1.16
CA PRO A 121 9.24 8.19 1.81
C PRO A 121 9.01 6.72 2.20
N LEU A 122 7.79 6.37 2.62
CA LEU A 122 7.47 4.97 2.93
C LEU A 122 7.55 4.10 1.67
N TYR A 123 6.95 4.55 0.58
CA TYR A 123 6.96 3.84 -0.69
C TYR A 123 8.40 3.64 -1.20
N TRP A 124 9.20 4.70 -1.26
CA TRP A 124 10.57 4.62 -1.77
C TRP A 124 11.51 3.84 -0.86
N ALA A 125 11.35 3.89 0.47
CA ALA A 125 12.11 3.06 1.39
C ALA A 125 11.74 1.58 1.24
N ARG A 126 10.45 1.28 1.00
CA ARG A 126 9.99 -0.08 0.69
C ARG A 126 10.65 -0.62 -0.57
N LEU A 127 10.73 0.18 -1.65
CA LEU A 127 11.38 -0.23 -2.89
C LEU A 127 12.90 -0.45 -2.73
N GLN A 128 13.61 0.41 -2.00
CA GLN A 128 15.04 0.19 -1.72
C GLN A 128 15.26 -1.15 -1.02
N LEU A 129 14.47 -1.45 0.00
CA LEU A 129 14.60 -2.69 0.77
C LEU A 129 14.08 -3.92 0.02
N SER A 130 13.02 -3.83 -0.79
CA SER A 130 12.58 -4.95 -1.62
C SER A 130 13.60 -5.29 -2.70
N SER A 131 14.20 -4.26 -3.32
CA SER A 131 15.32 -4.40 -4.25
C SER A 131 16.52 -5.08 -3.56
N ALA A 132 16.91 -4.62 -2.36
CA ALA A 132 17.98 -5.25 -1.59
C ALA A 132 17.69 -6.73 -1.27
N ILE A 133 16.47 -7.06 -0.82
CA ILE A 133 16.06 -8.46 -0.57
C ILE A 133 16.09 -9.27 -1.86
N ARG A 134 15.73 -8.69 -3.01
CA ARG A 134 15.75 -9.38 -4.30
C ARG A 134 17.16 -9.70 -4.76
N GLN A 135 18.07 -8.74 -4.61
CA GLN A 135 19.46 -8.83 -5.05
C GLN A 135 20.37 -9.55 -4.05
N TRP A 136 19.94 -9.73 -2.80
CA TRP A 136 20.76 -10.33 -1.75
C TRP A 136 21.25 -11.75 -2.06
N ARG A 137 22.55 -12.00 -1.91
CA ARG A 137 23.23 -13.29 -2.02
C ARG A 137 23.66 -13.78 -0.63
N PRO A 138 22.83 -14.59 0.07
CA PRO A 138 23.22 -15.18 1.34
C PRO A 138 24.38 -16.18 1.21
N PRO A 139 25.10 -16.46 2.31
CA PRO A 139 26.10 -17.52 2.37
C PRO A 139 25.51 -18.94 2.46
N PHE A 140 24.18 -19.07 2.32
CA PHE A 140 23.43 -20.32 2.36
C PHE A 140 22.51 -20.41 1.14
N ALA A 141 22.07 -21.62 0.79
CA ALA A 141 21.14 -21.81 -0.33
C ALA A 141 19.79 -21.14 -0.03
N LEU A 142 19.37 -20.19 -0.87
CA LEU A 142 18.07 -19.52 -0.80
C LEU A 142 17.29 -19.78 -2.09
N PRO A 143 16.38 -20.78 -2.09
CA PRO A 143 15.51 -21.06 -3.23
C PRO A 143 14.65 -19.85 -3.60
N ALA A 144 14.28 -19.75 -4.88
CA ALA A 144 13.45 -18.64 -5.39
C ALA A 144 12.12 -18.51 -4.63
N SER A 145 11.44 -19.61 -4.32
CA SER A 145 10.19 -19.61 -3.54
C SER A 145 10.37 -19.04 -2.13
N GLN A 146 11.50 -19.32 -1.48
CA GLN A 146 11.80 -18.78 -0.16
C GLN A 146 12.12 -17.29 -0.25
N ARG A 147 12.84 -16.83 -1.29
CA ARG A 147 13.05 -15.40 -1.56
C ARG A 147 11.72 -14.67 -1.78
N THR A 148 10.81 -15.26 -2.57
CA THR A 148 9.46 -14.72 -2.76
C THR A 148 8.70 -14.62 -1.44
N SER A 149 8.84 -15.62 -0.57
CA SER A 149 8.22 -15.61 0.77
C SER A 149 8.80 -14.51 1.66
N LEU A 150 10.11 -14.27 1.62
CA LEU A 150 10.75 -13.15 2.33
C LEU A 150 10.25 -11.80 1.80
N LEU A 151 10.18 -11.62 0.48
CA LEU A 151 9.64 -10.40 -0.13
C LEU A 151 8.19 -10.15 0.29
N ALA A 152 7.34 -11.18 0.27
CA ALA A 152 5.95 -11.08 0.70
C ALA A 152 5.84 -10.72 2.20
N ALA A 153 6.63 -11.33 3.07
CA ALA A 153 6.65 -11.03 4.50
C ALA A 153 7.09 -9.59 4.80
N PHE A 154 8.13 -9.10 4.11
CA PHE A 154 8.56 -7.70 4.22
C PHE A 154 7.49 -6.74 3.72
N ASP A 155 6.90 -7.03 2.55
CA ASP A 155 5.89 -6.20 1.93
C ASP A 155 4.65 -6.08 2.84
N HIS A 156 4.11 -7.19 3.35
CA HIS A 156 2.99 -7.20 4.29
C HIS A 156 3.29 -6.36 5.55
N GLY A 157 4.43 -6.59 6.19
CA GLY A 157 4.83 -5.86 7.39
C GLY A 157 4.98 -4.36 7.14
N SER A 158 5.60 -3.98 6.00
CA SER A 158 5.83 -2.56 5.64
C SER A 158 4.58 -1.81 5.17
N ARG A 159 3.46 -2.52 4.99
CA ARG A 159 2.15 -1.98 4.63
C ARG A 159 1.17 -1.90 5.80
N GLY A 160 1.61 -2.31 6.99
CA GLY A 160 0.79 -2.33 8.19
C GLY A 160 -0.13 -3.55 8.32
N LEU A 161 -0.12 -4.49 7.37
CA LEU A 161 -1.02 -5.66 7.39
C LEU A 161 -0.83 -6.49 8.68
N ASP A 162 0.42 -6.63 9.13
CA ASP A 162 0.76 -7.40 10.33
C ASP A 162 0.59 -6.61 11.64
N ASP A 163 0.34 -5.29 11.55
CA ASP A 163 0.23 -4.36 12.69
C ASP A 163 -1.22 -4.07 13.11
N VAL A 164 -2.21 -4.48 12.29
CA VAL A 164 -3.64 -4.30 12.61
C VAL A 164 -4.00 -5.04 13.91
N ARG A 165 -4.25 -4.26 14.98
CA ARG A 165 -4.51 -4.75 16.34
C ARG A 165 -5.57 -3.89 17.03
N PHE A 166 -6.84 -4.16 16.77
CA PHE A 166 -7.92 -3.46 17.48
C PHE A 166 -8.01 -3.86 18.96
N PRO A 167 -8.42 -2.94 19.86
CA PRO A 167 -8.60 -3.24 21.27
C PRO A 167 -9.78 -4.19 21.50
N LEU A 168 -9.74 -4.96 22.59
CA LEU A 168 -10.90 -5.69 23.10
C LEU A 168 -11.96 -4.72 23.67
N GLY A 169 -13.18 -5.21 23.87
CA GLY A 169 -14.25 -4.42 24.50
C GLY A 169 -15.16 -3.72 23.49
N LYS A 170 -15.78 -2.61 23.93
CA LYS A 170 -16.87 -1.92 23.21
C LYS A 170 -16.43 -0.67 22.45
N THR A 171 -15.13 -0.37 22.39
CA THR A 171 -14.62 0.76 21.60
C THR A 171 -14.95 0.54 20.13
N ARG A 172 -15.45 1.58 19.46
CA ARG A 172 -15.75 1.55 18.03
C ARG A 172 -14.44 1.35 17.25
N ARG A 173 -14.46 0.53 16.20
CA ARG A 173 -13.26 0.17 15.43
C ARG A 173 -13.45 0.49 13.96
N VAL A 174 -12.50 1.23 13.40
CA VAL A 174 -12.50 1.62 11.99
C VAL A 174 -11.25 1.06 11.35
N MET A 175 -11.41 0.27 10.30
CA MET A 175 -10.29 -0.15 9.45
C MET A 175 -10.32 0.66 8.18
N VAL A 176 -9.20 1.28 7.84
CA VAL A 176 -9.05 2.04 6.60
C VAL A 176 -7.89 1.49 5.76
N SER A 177 -7.88 1.82 4.48
CA SER A 177 -6.70 1.61 3.65
C SER A 177 -6.36 2.84 2.83
N GLY A 178 -5.07 3.05 2.55
CA GLY A 178 -4.55 3.97 1.55
C GLY A 178 -3.94 3.23 0.37
N PHE A 179 -3.26 3.97 -0.51
CA PHE A 179 -2.51 3.43 -1.65
C PHE A 179 -1.14 4.07 -1.77
N ASP A 180 -0.20 3.32 -2.33
CA ASP A 180 1.10 3.83 -2.77
C ASP A 180 0.94 4.88 -3.90
N PRO A 181 1.94 5.75 -4.12
CA PRO A 181 2.05 6.56 -5.33
C PRO A 181 2.04 5.74 -6.62
N PHE A 182 1.56 6.34 -7.71
CA PHE A 182 1.46 5.69 -9.03
C PHE A 182 1.67 6.70 -10.18
N GLN A 183 1.75 6.19 -11.42
CA GLN A 183 2.12 6.98 -12.62
C GLN A 183 3.51 7.62 -12.52
N LEU A 184 4.48 6.88 -11.97
CA LEU A 184 5.77 7.39 -11.53
C LEU A 184 6.85 7.53 -12.64
N ASP A 185 6.44 7.62 -13.90
CA ASP A 185 7.34 7.79 -15.04
C ASP A 185 7.58 9.26 -15.37
N GLY A 186 8.79 9.58 -15.83
CA GLY A 186 9.18 10.95 -16.19
C GLY A 186 8.97 11.93 -15.02
N ALA A 187 8.25 13.03 -15.27
CA ALA A 187 7.88 14.00 -14.23
C ALA A 187 7.03 13.40 -13.09
N GLY A 188 6.34 12.29 -13.37
CA GLY A 188 5.47 11.60 -12.42
C GLY A 188 6.22 10.95 -11.25
N VAL A 189 7.55 10.77 -11.32
CA VAL A 189 8.36 10.21 -10.22
C VAL A 189 8.21 10.99 -8.89
N ARG A 190 7.71 12.24 -8.95
CA ARG A 190 7.46 13.11 -7.80
C ARG A 190 6.03 13.02 -7.26
N ILE A 191 5.10 12.29 -7.89
CA ILE A 191 3.70 12.13 -7.45
C ILE A 191 3.65 11.62 -6.00
N SER A 192 2.82 12.27 -5.20
CA SER A 192 2.39 11.85 -3.85
C SER A 192 0.94 11.38 -3.93
N ASN A 193 0.57 10.41 -3.09
CA ASN A 193 -0.80 9.91 -3.01
C ASN A 193 -1.45 10.32 -1.68
N PRO A 194 -2.44 11.24 -1.69
CA PRO A 194 -3.09 11.68 -0.46
C PRO A 194 -3.84 10.55 0.27
N ALA A 195 -4.17 9.44 -0.40
CA ALA A 195 -4.74 8.26 0.26
C ALA A 195 -3.72 7.56 1.17
N GLY A 196 -2.47 7.40 0.70
CA GLY A 196 -1.38 6.86 1.52
C GLY A 196 -1.02 7.79 2.68
N ALA A 197 -0.99 9.10 2.43
CA ALA A 197 -0.79 10.10 3.47
C ALA A 197 -1.87 10.01 4.55
N SER A 198 -3.13 9.82 4.13
CA SER A 198 -4.27 9.69 5.06
C SER A 198 -4.19 8.43 5.91
N ALA A 199 -3.79 7.30 5.34
CA ALA A 199 -3.59 6.05 6.08
C ALA A 199 -2.55 6.23 7.20
N LEU A 200 -1.41 6.87 6.90
CA LEU A 200 -0.36 7.13 7.89
C LEU A 200 -0.82 8.11 9.00
N GLN A 201 -1.61 9.13 8.66
CA GLN A 201 -2.18 10.05 9.64
C GLN A 201 -3.25 9.41 10.55
N LEU A 202 -3.89 8.34 10.07
CA LEU A 202 -4.99 7.68 10.76
C LEU A 202 -4.56 6.47 11.60
N ASP A 203 -3.48 5.77 11.23
CA ASP A 203 -3.14 4.50 11.89
C ASP A 203 -2.92 4.66 13.41
N GLY A 204 -3.62 3.84 14.22
CA GLY A 204 -3.58 3.91 15.68
C GLY A 204 -4.21 5.16 16.30
N ARG A 205 -4.84 6.06 15.52
CA ARG A 205 -5.54 7.23 16.09
C ARG A 205 -6.80 6.83 16.82
N ILE A 206 -7.10 7.60 17.86
CA ILE A 206 -8.41 7.63 18.51
C ILE A 206 -9.17 8.84 17.97
N LEU A 207 -10.30 8.60 17.34
CA LEU A 207 -11.24 9.62 16.88
C LEU A 207 -12.30 9.86 17.95
N SER A 208 -12.57 11.14 18.22
CA SER A 208 -13.66 11.54 19.11
C SER A 208 -14.95 11.60 18.31
N THR A 209 -15.87 10.66 18.55
CA THR A 209 -17.19 10.63 17.91
C THR A 209 -18.28 10.99 18.93
N PRO A 210 -19.48 11.40 18.49
CA PRO A 210 -20.62 11.60 19.39
C PRO A 210 -20.97 10.35 20.22
N SER A 211 -20.67 9.16 19.68
CA SER A 211 -20.98 7.86 20.29
C SER A 211 -19.84 7.32 21.18
N GLY A 212 -18.77 8.12 21.39
CA GLY A 212 -17.58 7.73 22.13
C GLY A 212 -16.32 7.59 21.26
N PRO A 213 -15.20 7.12 21.83
CA PRO A 213 -13.95 6.99 21.09
C PRO A 213 -14.03 5.88 20.04
N ALA A 214 -13.44 6.12 18.87
CA ALA A 214 -13.23 5.13 17.83
C ALA A 214 -11.73 4.94 17.55
N VAL A 215 -11.23 3.71 17.56
CA VAL A 215 -9.84 3.40 17.21
C VAL A 215 -9.75 3.09 15.72
N VAL A 216 -8.77 3.69 15.06
CA VAL A 216 -8.49 3.44 13.66
C VAL A 216 -7.26 2.54 13.53
N GLN A 217 -7.31 1.59 12.59
CA GLN A 217 -6.16 0.86 12.10
C GLN A 217 -6.12 1.04 10.59
N ALA A 218 -4.92 1.24 10.04
CA ALA A 218 -4.75 1.47 8.61
C ALA A 218 -3.79 0.48 7.97
N VAL A 219 -3.98 0.24 6.68
CA VAL A 219 -3.02 -0.45 5.81
C VAL A 219 -2.76 0.38 4.55
N ASN A 220 -1.68 0.11 3.82
CA ASN A 220 -1.40 0.77 2.53
C ASN A 220 -1.24 -0.22 1.39
N PHE A 221 -2.11 -0.17 0.38
CA PHE A 221 -2.07 -1.12 -0.73
C PHE A 221 -1.12 -0.71 -1.86
N PRO A 222 -0.52 -1.68 -2.55
CA PRO A 222 0.24 -1.44 -3.77
C PRO A 222 -0.69 -1.04 -4.91
N VAL A 223 -0.15 -0.29 -5.88
CA VAL A 223 -0.81 -0.06 -7.16
C VAL A 223 -0.29 -1.08 -8.17
N VAL A 224 -0.53 -2.37 -7.91
CA VAL A 224 -0.04 -3.53 -8.70
C VAL A 224 -1.07 -4.66 -8.72
N TRP A 225 -1.50 -5.09 -9.91
CA TRP A 225 -2.55 -6.12 -10.08
C TRP A 225 -2.18 -7.46 -9.45
N GLY A 226 -0.93 -7.89 -9.60
CA GLY A 226 -0.47 -9.18 -9.09
C GLY A 226 -0.62 -9.35 -7.57
N TYR A 227 -0.52 -8.26 -6.79
CA TYR A 227 -0.76 -8.30 -5.34
C TYR A 227 -2.25 -8.47 -5.01
N PHE A 228 -3.14 -7.91 -5.84
CA PHE A 228 -4.58 -8.09 -5.70
C PHE A 228 -4.97 -9.52 -6.09
N ASP A 229 -4.36 -10.09 -7.12
CA ASP A 229 -4.54 -11.49 -7.50
C ASP A 229 -4.07 -12.45 -6.41
N ALA A 230 -2.96 -12.12 -5.73
CA ALA A 230 -2.47 -12.86 -4.55
C ALA A 230 -3.35 -12.68 -3.29
N GLY A 231 -4.38 -11.83 -3.34
CA GLY A 231 -5.35 -11.67 -2.27
C GLY A 231 -4.92 -10.72 -1.14
N ILE A 232 -4.14 -9.68 -1.44
CA ILE A 232 -3.66 -8.73 -0.39
C ILE A 232 -4.81 -8.00 0.32
N VAL A 233 -5.89 -7.69 -0.39
CA VAL A 233 -7.06 -7.00 0.18
C VAL A 233 -7.77 -7.91 1.17
N GLU A 234 -7.94 -9.18 0.80
CA GLU A 234 -8.55 -10.20 1.64
C GLU A 234 -7.64 -10.56 2.82
N ALA A 235 -6.31 -10.62 2.63
CA ALA A 235 -5.36 -10.81 3.71
C ALA A 235 -5.45 -9.68 4.75
N ALA A 236 -5.61 -8.43 4.33
CA ALA A 236 -5.80 -7.29 5.23
C ALA A 236 -7.19 -7.31 5.91
N TYR A 237 -8.25 -7.08 5.13
CA TYR A 237 -9.60 -6.91 5.67
C TYR A 237 -10.21 -8.21 6.15
N GLY A 238 -10.04 -9.30 5.40
CA GLY A 238 -10.61 -10.60 5.75
C GLY A 238 -10.05 -11.12 7.09
N THR A 239 -8.76 -10.93 7.36
CA THR A 239 -8.16 -11.32 8.65
C THR A 239 -8.77 -10.52 9.81
N ALA A 240 -8.86 -9.19 9.67
CA ALA A 240 -9.47 -8.35 10.69
C ALA A 240 -10.96 -8.66 10.90
N LEU A 241 -11.70 -8.97 9.83
CA LEU A 241 -13.13 -9.31 9.88
C LEU A 241 -13.40 -10.69 10.49
N ARG A 242 -12.48 -11.66 10.33
CA ARG A 242 -12.59 -13.00 10.92
C ARG A 242 -12.41 -12.99 12.44
N ASP A 243 -11.61 -12.07 12.99
CA ASP A 243 -11.43 -11.94 14.45
C ASP A 243 -12.70 -11.40 15.12
N ARG A 244 -13.58 -12.30 15.57
CA ARG A 244 -14.84 -11.93 16.24
C ARG A 244 -14.67 -11.06 17.49
N ALA A 245 -13.54 -11.14 18.19
CA ALA A 245 -13.31 -10.38 19.42
C ALA A 245 -12.81 -8.96 19.14
N ARG A 246 -12.18 -8.73 17.99
CA ARG A 246 -11.54 -7.47 17.61
C ARG A 246 -12.00 -6.91 16.26
N ARG A 247 -13.05 -7.49 15.68
CA ARG A 247 -13.61 -7.14 14.38
C ARG A 247 -13.87 -5.63 14.25
N PRO A 248 -13.50 -4.99 13.12
CA PRO A 248 -13.87 -3.61 12.85
C PRO A 248 -15.38 -3.45 12.66
N ASP A 249 -15.92 -2.33 13.09
CA ASP A 249 -17.32 -1.96 12.86
C ASP A 249 -17.53 -1.24 11.53
N VAL A 250 -16.48 -0.59 11.04
CA VAL A 250 -16.46 0.15 9.77
C VAL A 250 -15.21 -0.24 9.01
N ILE A 251 -15.35 -0.58 7.73
CA ILE A 251 -14.26 -0.70 6.77
C ILE A 251 -14.40 0.38 5.70
N MET A 252 -13.34 1.12 5.40
CA MET A 252 -13.38 2.18 4.39
C MET A 252 -12.07 2.20 3.62
N THR A 253 -12.11 1.82 2.34
CA THR A 253 -10.96 2.00 1.47
C THR A 253 -10.89 3.46 1.02
N ILE A 254 -9.69 4.03 0.96
CA ILE A 254 -9.45 5.43 0.57
C ILE A 254 -8.54 5.42 -0.67
N SER A 255 -8.85 6.24 -1.66
CA SER A 255 -8.04 6.38 -2.88
C SER A 255 -8.08 7.80 -3.41
N GLN A 256 -7.11 8.18 -4.23
CA GLN A 256 -7.18 9.44 -4.97
C GLN A 256 -8.19 9.32 -6.11
N GLY A 257 -9.11 10.29 -6.21
CA GLY A 257 -10.16 10.34 -7.22
C GLY A 257 -10.00 11.52 -8.18
N ARG A 258 -10.95 12.46 -8.15
CA ARG A 258 -11.09 13.53 -9.14
C ARG A 258 -10.56 14.87 -8.62
N PRO A 259 -10.21 15.84 -9.48
CA PRO A 259 -9.77 17.15 -9.03
C PRO A 259 -10.81 17.86 -8.16
N GLY A 260 -10.36 18.45 -7.05
CA GLY A 260 -11.11 19.44 -6.27
C GLY A 260 -12.33 18.92 -5.50
N ARG A 261 -12.49 17.61 -5.28
CA ARG A 261 -13.62 17.07 -4.52
C ARG A 261 -13.37 15.72 -3.88
N PHE A 262 -14.13 15.42 -2.83
CA PHE A 262 -14.31 14.07 -2.32
C PHE A 262 -15.55 13.42 -2.95
N ASP A 263 -15.48 12.12 -3.17
CA ASP A 263 -16.60 11.31 -3.66
C ASP A 263 -16.75 10.07 -2.74
N ILE A 264 -17.90 9.92 -2.09
CA ILE A 264 -18.31 8.69 -1.42
C ILE A 264 -18.97 7.83 -2.49
N GLU A 265 -18.33 6.72 -2.85
CA GLU A 265 -18.79 5.88 -3.95
C GLU A 265 -19.95 4.99 -3.52
N ARG A 266 -21.04 5.02 -4.28
CA ARG A 266 -22.19 4.14 -4.03
C ARG A 266 -21.89 2.71 -4.44
N TRP A 267 -21.33 2.50 -5.63
CA TRP A 267 -21.20 1.19 -6.25
C TRP A 267 -19.74 0.81 -6.48
N ALA A 268 -19.34 -0.36 -5.99
CA ALA A 268 -18.16 -1.08 -6.47
C ALA A 268 -18.56 -2.04 -7.59
N GLY A 269 -17.80 -2.07 -8.69
CA GLY A 269 -18.05 -2.96 -9.84
C GLY A 269 -16.98 -4.05 -10.02
N ALA A 270 -17.38 -5.24 -10.46
CA ALA A 270 -16.51 -6.40 -10.61
C ALA A 270 -15.70 -6.42 -11.94
N TRP A 271 -15.07 -5.31 -12.34
CA TRP A 271 -14.36 -5.20 -13.62
C TRP A 271 -13.02 -4.45 -13.55
N ARG A 272 -12.04 -4.90 -14.35
CA ARG A 272 -10.73 -4.27 -14.59
C ARG A 272 -10.70 -3.64 -15.98
N GLY A 273 -10.37 -2.35 -16.05
CA GLY A 273 -10.46 -1.54 -17.27
C GLY A 273 -9.23 -1.50 -18.17
N GLY A 274 -8.12 -2.15 -17.82
CA GLY A 274 -6.90 -2.18 -18.64
C GLY A 274 -5.88 -1.07 -18.39
N PHE A 275 -6.10 -0.17 -17.41
CA PHE A 275 -5.07 0.83 -17.07
C PHE A 275 -3.82 0.13 -16.49
N PRO A 276 -2.60 0.46 -16.97
CA PRO A 276 -1.36 -0.16 -16.48
C PRO A 276 -1.10 0.15 -15.01
N ASP A 277 -0.63 -0.86 -14.28
CA ASP A 277 -0.21 -0.71 -12.90
C ASP A 277 1.21 -0.14 -12.76
N ASN A 278 1.74 -0.04 -11.55
CA ASN A 278 3.09 0.45 -11.33
C ASN A 278 4.17 -0.45 -11.94
N ASN A 279 3.87 -1.70 -12.28
CA ASN A 279 4.78 -2.56 -13.04
C ASN A 279 4.54 -2.50 -14.57
N ASN A 280 3.77 -1.50 -15.01
CA ASN A 280 3.34 -1.29 -16.40
C ASN A 280 2.52 -2.47 -16.96
N VAL A 281 1.86 -3.24 -16.10
CA VAL A 281 1.03 -4.38 -16.50
C VAL A 281 -0.43 -3.91 -16.64
N PRO A 282 -1.03 -3.97 -17.84
CA PRO A 282 -2.46 -3.77 -18.03
C PRO A 282 -3.23 -5.07 -17.78
N VAL A 283 -4.41 -4.98 -17.14
CA VAL A 283 -5.31 -6.12 -16.98
C VAL A 283 -6.75 -5.69 -17.30
N THR A 284 -7.42 -6.47 -18.15
CA THR A 284 -8.82 -6.27 -18.54
C THR A 284 -9.63 -7.53 -18.24
N GLY A 285 -10.86 -7.38 -17.75
CA GLY A 285 -11.79 -8.48 -17.49
C GLY A 285 -12.43 -8.41 -16.11
N GLY A 286 -13.14 -9.47 -15.72
CA GLY A 286 -13.78 -9.55 -14.41
C GLY A 286 -12.76 -9.61 -13.26
N VAL A 287 -13.14 -9.13 -12.07
CA VAL A 287 -12.29 -9.22 -10.86
C VAL A 287 -12.21 -10.69 -10.40
N PRO A 288 -11.03 -11.34 -10.44
CA PRO A 288 -10.91 -12.75 -10.08
C PRO A 288 -11.14 -12.98 -8.57
N PRO A 289 -11.53 -14.19 -8.15
CA PRO A 289 -11.58 -14.55 -6.74
C PRO A 289 -10.17 -14.73 -6.17
N ALA A 290 -9.96 -14.30 -4.92
CA ALA A 290 -8.75 -14.59 -4.14
C ALA A 290 -8.85 -15.95 -3.44
N ALA A 291 -7.90 -16.86 -3.62
CA ALA A 291 -7.94 -18.19 -3.01
C ALA A 291 -8.02 -18.13 -1.46
N GLY A 292 -8.81 -19.01 -0.84
CA GLY A 292 -8.90 -19.16 0.62
C GLY A 292 -9.87 -18.20 1.35
N TRP A 293 -10.60 -17.37 0.61
CA TRP A 293 -11.55 -16.39 1.16
C TRP A 293 -12.97 -16.58 0.62
N PRO A 294 -14.01 -16.49 1.47
CA PRO A 294 -15.39 -16.57 1.01
C PRO A 294 -15.73 -15.34 0.17
N GLN A 295 -16.23 -15.55 -1.04
CA GLN A 295 -16.46 -14.49 -2.02
C GLN A 295 -17.73 -14.82 -2.81
N PRO A 296 -18.85 -14.13 -2.54
CA PRO A 296 -20.05 -14.29 -3.34
C PRO A 296 -19.79 -13.85 -4.78
N ASP A 297 -20.45 -14.51 -5.74
CA ASP A 297 -20.38 -14.14 -7.15
C ASP A 297 -21.40 -13.03 -7.46
N VAL A 298 -20.92 -11.79 -7.49
CA VAL A 298 -21.72 -10.57 -7.58
C VAL A 298 -21.03 -9.58 -8.52
N GLN A 299 -21.83 -8.79 -9.25
CA GLN A 299 -21.30 -7.80 -10.20
C GLN A 299 -21.15 -6.42 -9.58
N PHE A 300 -22.04 -6.06 -8.65
CA PHE A 300 -22.01 -4.80 -7.95
C PHE A 300 -22.19 -4.99 -6.45
N ILE A 301 -21.54 -4.13 -5.67
CA ILE A 301 -21.73 -4.05 -4.21
C ILE A 301 -22.02 -2.61 -3.83
N GLU A 302 -23.15 -2.39 -3.17
CA GLU A 302 -23.53 -1.07 -2.65
C GLU A 302 -22.75 -0.74 -1.37
N THR A 303 -22.37 0.52 -1.22
CA THR A 303 -21.83 1.06 0.02
C THR A 303 -22.83 0.95 1.15
N THR A 304 -22.32 0.64 2.33
CA THR A 304 -23.06 0.64 3.61
C THR A 304 -22.41 1.61 4.59
N LEU A 305 -21.50 2.48 4.11
CA LEU A 305 -21.03 3.62 4.91
C LEU A 305 -22.22 4.53 5.24
N PRO A 306 -22.22 5.19 6.42
CA PRO A 306 -23.25 6.15 6.79
C PRO A 306 -23.04 7.47 6.01
N TYR A 307 -23.21 7.41 4.69
CA TYR A 307 -22.83 8.48 3.77
C TYR A 307 -23.58 9.79 4.06
N GLU A 308 -24.84 9.74 4.51
CA GLU A 308 -25.59 10.94 4.89
C GLU A 308 -24.91 11.71 6.03
N GLN A 309 -24.33 11.00 7.00
CA GLN A 309 -23.61 11.61 8.11
C GLN A 309 -22.24 12.10 7.68
N MET A 310 -21.60 11.40 6.76
CA MET A 310 -20.35 11.86 6.14
C MET A 310 -20.57 13.13 5.31
N LEU A 311 -21.70 13.25 4.60
CA LEU A 311 -22.10 14.46 3.87
C LEU A 311 -22.45 15.62 4.82
N ALA A 312 -23.05 15.31 5.98
CA ALA A 312 -23.38 16.29 7.02
C ALA A 312 -22.18 16.63 7.94
N ALA A 313 -21.01 16.02 7.72
CA ALA A 313 -19.82 16.29 8.50
C ALA A 313 -19.38 17.77 8.32
N PRO A 314 -18.65 18.35 9.30
CA PRO A 314 -18.13 19.71 9.18
C PRO A 314 -17.41 19.92 7.84
N ALA A 315 -17.73 21.02 7.17
CA ALA A 315 -17.13 21.36 5.89
C ALA A 315 -15.59 21.46 6.02
N GLY A 316 -14.89 20.94 5.01
CA GLY A 316 -13.44 21.08 4.86
C GLY A 316 -13.08 21.95 3.67
N ALA A 317 -11.84 21.81 3.19
CA ALA A 317 -11.35 22.58 2.05
C ALA A 317 -12.02 22.22 0.71
N TYR A 318 -12.61 21.02 0.61
CA TYR A 318 -13.20 20.52 -0.61
C TYR A 318 -14.66 20.08 -0.39
N PRO A 319 -15.53 20.17 -1.41
CA PRO A 319 -16.87 19.59 -1.35
C PRO A 319 -16.81 18.06 -1.22
N VAL A 320 -17.80 17.49 -0.53
CA VAL A 320 -17.99 16.05 -0.37
C VAL A 320 -19.26 15.66 -1.10
N ASN A 321 -19.16 14.73 -2.04
CA ASN A 321 -20.27 14.29 -2.86
C ASN A 321 -20.58 12.82 -2.58
N PHE A 322 -21.83 12.44 -2.82
CA PHE A 322 -22.20 11.03 -2.98
C PHE A 322 -22.27 10.74 -4.48
N ASN A 323 -21.48 9.77 -4.94
CA ASN A 323 -21.43 9.43 -6.36
C ASN A 323 -22.25 8.15 -6.63
N PRO A 324 -23.46 8.28 -7.21
CA PRO A 324 -24.31 7.14 -7.51
C PRO A 324 -23.93 6.42 -8.81
N ALA A 325 -22.96 6.94 -9.57
CA ALA A 325 -22.68 6.46 -10.91
C ALA A 325 -22.13 5.03 -10.92
N PHE A 326 -22.48 4.28 -11.95
CA PHE A 326 -21.90 2.99 -12.31
C PHE A 326 -22.06 2.79 -13.83
N CYS A 327 -21.33 1.85 -14.42
CA CYS A 327 -21.47 1.50 -15.83
C CYS A 327 -21.53 0.00 -16.03
N VAL A 328 -22.33 -0.43 -17.00
CA VAL A 328 -22.52 -1.85 -17.38
C VAL A 328 -22.13 -2.08 -18.83
N TRP A 329 -21.76 -3.30 -19.17
CA TRP A 329 -21.60 -3.69 -20.57
C TRP A 329 -22.98 -3.79 -21.24
N PRO A 330 -23.14 -3.29 -22.48
CA PRO A 330 -24.43 -3.33 -23.18
C PRO A 330 -24.86 -4.75 -23.56
N ASP A 331 -23.89 -5.66 -23.74
CA ASP A 331 -24.11 -7.09 -23.96
C ASP A 331 -23.48 -7.90 -22.83
N ALA A 332 -24.34 -8.45 -21.96
CA ALA A 332 -23.92 -9.27 -20.82
C ALA A 332 -23.28 -10.62 -21.25
N ALA A 333 -23.56 -11.12 -22.47
CA ALA A 333 -22.97 -12.35 -22.98
C ALA A 333 -21.54 -12.14 -23.49
N HIS A 334 -21.17 -10.90 -23.85
CA HIS A 334 -19.85 -10.53 -24.38
C HIS A 334 -19.27 -9.32 -23.64
N PRO A 335 -19.03 -9.42 -22.32
CA PRO A 335 -18.53 -8.28 -21.55
C PRO A 335 -17.13 -7.88 -22.03
N GLY A 336 -16.86 -6.57 -22.06
CA GLY A 336 -15.65 -6.01 -22.66
C GLY A 336 -15.84 -5.52 -24.11
N ALA A 337 -16.99 -5.80 -24.73
CA ALA A 337 -17.33 -5.33 -26.07
C ALA A 337 -18.37 -4.19 -26.05
N GLY A 338 -18.24 -3.25 -26.99
CA GLY A 338 -19.13 -2.10 -27.12
C GLY A 338 -18.80 -0.95 -26.16
N THR A 339 -19.63 0.08 -26.16
CA THR A 339 -19.48 1.24 -25.26
C THR A 339 -20.26 0.99 -23.97
N PRO A 340 -19.64 1.05 -22.78
CA PRO A 340 -20.34 0.92 -21.52
C PRO A 340 -21.49 1.93 -21.37
N VAL A 341 -22.61 1.48 -20.81
CA VAL A 341 -23.76 2.33 -20.51
C VAL A 341 -23.68 2.74 -19.05
N CYS A 342 -23.53 4.05 -18.79
CA CYS A 342 -23.40 4.59 -17.45
C CYS A 342 -24.73 5.15 -16.93
N ARG A 343 -25.07 4.81 -15.68
CA ARG A 343 -26.33 5.18 -15.03
C ARG A 343 -26.09 5.59 -13.58
N ALA A 344 -27.12 6.11 -12.92
CA ALA A 344 -27.09 6.59 -11.53
C ALA A 344 -28.24 6.02 -10.67
N ASP A 345 -29.01 5.09 -11.23
CA ASP A 345 -30.07 4.35 -10.54
C ASP A 345 -29.47 3.16 -9.77
N ALA A 346 -30.04 1.96 -9.91
CA ALA A 346 -29.50 0.73 -9.33
C ALA A 346 -29.20 -0.28 -10.45
N PRO A 347 -28.12 -1.06 -10.35
CA PRO A 347 -27.87 -2.18 -11.24
C PRO A 347 -29.05 -3.16 -11.24
N ALA A 348 -29.46 -3.60 -12.42
CA ALA A 348 -30.47 -4.64 -12.57
C ALA A 348 -29.84 -6.04 -12.40
N ALA A 349 -30.67 -7.02 -12.03
CA ALA A 349 -30.22 -8.40 -11.94
C ALA A 349 -29.68 -8.88 -13.30
N GLY A 350 -28.52 -9.54 -13.27
CA GLY A 350 -27.87 -10.09 -14.44
C GLY A 350 -27.01 -9.13 -15.27
N GLU A 351 -26.97 -7.84 -14.93
CA GLU A 351 -26.05 -6.90 -15.59
C GLU A 351 -24.59 -7.19 -15.23
N ILE A 352 -23.69 -7.08 -16.20
CA ILE A 352 -22.24 -7.24 -15.98
C ILE A 352 -21.59 -5.86 -15.81
N ALA A 353 -20.79 -5.72 -14.75
CA ALA A 353 -20.11 -4.48 -14.45
C ALA A 353 -19.07 -4.13 -15.53
N ALA A 354 -19.04 -2.86 -15.92
CA ALA A 354 -17.94 -2.24 -16.67
C ALA A 354 -17.10 -1.29 -15.79
N SER A 355 -17.75 -0.64 -14.82
CA SER A 355 -17.10 0.12 -13.75
C SER A 355 -18.06 0.41 -12.59
N GLY A 356 -17.52 0.57 -11.37
CA GLY A 356 -18.22 1.22 -10.26
C GLY A 356 -18.13 2.75 -10.35
N GLY A 357 -18.59 3.45 -9.31
CA GLY A 357 -18.50 4.92 -9.23
C GLY A 357 -17.05 5.41 -9.21
N GLY A 358 -16.20 4.61 -8.58
CA GLY A 358 -14.75 4.78 -8.54
C GLY A 358 -13.98 4.36 -9.80
N GLY A 359 -14.69 3.99 -10.87
CA GLY A 359 -14.08 3.49 -12.10
C GLY A 359 -13.88 1.97 -12.09
N ASN A 360 -12.88 1.51 -12.84
CA ASN A 360 -12.54 0.09 -13.03
C ASN A 360 -11.03 -0.16 -12.87
N TYR A 361 -10.40 0.67 -12.01
CA TYR A 361 -9.01 0.52 -11.60
C TYR A 361 -8.91 -0.03 -10.17
N LEU A 362 -7.69 -0.07 -9.62
CA LEU A 362 -7.41 -0.66 -8.30
C LEU A 362 -8.15 0.02 -7.13
N SER A 363 -8.52 1.30 -7.23
CA SER A 363 -9.35 1.99 -6.23
C SER A 363 -10.72 1.31 -6.10
N ASN A 364 -11.43 1.14 -7.22
CA ASN A 364 -12.67 0.38 -7.30
C ASN A 364 -12.48 -1.09 -6.84
N GLU A 365 -11.42 -1.76 -7.30
CA GLU A 365 -11.21 -3.17 -6.93
C GLU A 365 -10.97 -3.35 -5.42
N SER A 366 -10.31 -2.39 -4.76
CA SER A 366 -10.14 -2.45 -3.29
C SER A 366 -11.47 -2.32 -2.55
N MET A 367 -12.36 -1.43 -2.99
CA MET A 367 -13.73 -1.33 -2.47
C MET A 367 -14.49 -2.64 -2.70
N PHE A 368 -14.43 -3.16 -3.93
CA PHE A 368 -15.12 -4.38 -4.31
C PHE A 368 -14.65 -5.57 -3.46
N ARG A 369 -13.35 -5.83 -3.38
CA ARG A 369 -12.80 -6.99 -2.66
C ARG A 369 -13.00 -6.92 -1.16
N SER A 370 -12.76 -5.76 -0.54
CA SER A 370 -12.96 -5.57 0.91
C SER A 370 -14.43 -5.77 1.31
N ASN A 371 -15.38 -5.32 0.48
CA ASN A 371 -16.80 -5.55 0.72
C ASN A 371 -17.24 -6.96 0.31
N ARG A 372 -16.66 -7.57 -0.75
CA ARG A 372 -16.97 -8.94 -1.17
C ARG A 372 -16.61 -9.94 -0.09
N VAL A 373 -15.44 -9.81 0.56
CA VAL A 373 -15.07 -10.67 1.70
C VAL A 373 -15.96 -10.40 2.93
N ARG A 374 -16.35 -9.15 3.18
CA ARG A 374 -17.32 -8.79 4.24
C ARG A 374 -18.66 -9.49 4.03
N LEU A 375 -19.19 -9.48 2.80
CA LEU A 375 -20.42 -10.17 2.42
C LEU A 375 -20.26 -11.70 2.51
N GLY A 376 -19.16 -12.25 2.00
CA GLY A 376 -18.89 -13.69 2.07
C GLY A 376 -18.76 -14.23 3.51
N LEU A 377 -18.41 -13.37 4.47
CA LEU A 377 -18.41 -13.70 5.90
C LEU A 377 -19.77 -13.47 6.58
N GLY A 378 -20.81 -13.04 5.85
CA GLY A 378 -22.15 -12.76 6.37
C GLY A 378 -22.23 -11.53 7.28
N LEU A 379 -21.33 -10.55 7.11
CA LEU A 379 -21.17 -9.43 8.03
C LEU A 379 -22.00 -8.20 7.62
N THR A 380 -23.31 -8.28 7.83
CA THR A 380 -24.25 -7.19 7.52
C THR A 380 -24.16 -6.02 8.51
N SER A 381 -23.68 -6.24 9.73
CA SER A 381 -23.55 -5.21 10.77
C SER A 381 -22.29 -4.34 10.64
N VAL A 382 -21.32 -4.76 9.81
CA VAL A 382 -20.10 -4.00 9.53
C VAL A 382 -20.39 -3.07 8.36
N ALA A 383 -20.24 -1.76 8.56
CA ALA A 383 -20.36 -0.79 7.48
C ALA A 383 -19.13 -0.88 6.56
N GLY A 384 -19.33 -0.73 5.26
CA GLY A 384 -18.28 -0.89 4.27
C GLY A 384 -18.49 -0.05 3.02
N GLY A 385 -17.42 0.56 2.50
CA GLY A 385 -17.49 1.36 1.28
C GLY A 385 -16.16 2.03 0.92
N HIS A 386 -16.23 3.09 0.12
CA HIS A 386 -15.06 3.77 -0.43
C HIS A 386 -15.18 5.29 -0.36
N LEU A 387 -14.03 5.92 -0.12
CA LEU A 387 -13.87 7.37 -0.17
C LEU A 387 -12.78 7.71 -1.19
N HIS A 388 -13.16 8.39 -2.26
CA HIS A 388 -12.20 9.07 -3.12
C HIS A 388 -11.86 10.46 -2.57
N THR A 389 -10.57 10.78 -2.51
CA THR A 389 -10.05 12.10 -2.18
C THR A 389 -9.88 12.95 -3.44
N PRO A 390 -9.72 14.28 -3.30
CA PRO A 390 -9.26 15.11 -4.40
C PRO A 390 -7.90 14.63 -4.93
N VAL A 391 -7.64 14.88 -6.22
CA VAL A 391 -6.27 14.83 -6.77
C VAL A 391 -5.41 15.87 -6.07
N LEU A 392 -4.23 15.46 -5.57
CA LEU A 392 -3.33 16.36 -4.84
C LEU A 392 -2.65 17.40 -5.75
N GLY A 393 -2.31 17.01 -6.98
CA GLY A 393 -1.54 17.84 -7.90
C GLY A 393 -0.03 17.62 -7.78
N GLN A 394 0.76 18.64 -8.13
CA GLN A 394 2.22 18.63 -8.14
C GLN A 394 2.76 19.95 -7.58
N PRO A 395 4.01 19.98 -7.10
CA PRO A 395 4.72 21.24 -6.88
C PRO A 395 4.77 22.11 -8.15
N THR A 396 4.77 23.42 -7.94
CA THR A 396 4.75 24.48 -8.95
C THR A 396 5.98 24.41 -9.85
N ALA A 397 7.16 24.31 -9.24
CA ALA A 397 8.40 24.14 -10.00
C ALA A 397 8.50 22.69 -10.53
N PRO A 398 8.80 22.50 -11.82
CA PRO A 398 8.71 21.18 -12.48
C PRO A 398 9.74 20.17 -11.98
N ASP A 399 10.78 20.63 -11.30
CA ASP A 399 11.86 19.84 -10.72
C ASP A 399 11.85 19.79 -9.19
N ALA A 400 11.00 20.59 -8.53
CA ALA A 400 10.90 20.61 -7.08
C ALA A 400 10.22 19.33 -6.53
N LEU A 401 10.77 18.76 -5.46
CA LEU A 401 10.15 17.62 -4.78
C LEU A 401 8.92 18.03 -3.96
N THR A 402 8.87 19.27 -3.49
CA THR A 402 7.78 19.80 -2.64
C THR A 402 7.77 21.33 -2.72
N ASP A 403 6.65 21.93 -2.34
CA ASP A 403 6.52 23.36 -2.03
C ASP A 403 5.40 23.56 -1.01
N ALA A 404 5.24 24.79 -0.52
CA ALA A 404 4.29 25.10 0.55
C ALA A 404 2.82 24.84 0.15
N ASP A 405 2.45 25.10 -1.10
CA ASP A 405 1.06 24.91 -1.56
C ASP A 405 0.73 23.42 -1.73
N PHE A 406 1.66 22.64 -2.26
CA PHE A 406 1.56 21.19 -2.36
C PHE A 406 1.41 20.53 -0.98
N GLU A 407 2.19 20.98 -0.01
CA GLU A 407 2.10 20.53 1.39
C GLU A 407 0.77 20.94 2.02
N ALA A 408 0.34 22.19 1.85
CA ALA A 408 -0.92 22.69 2.37
C ALA A 408 -2.13 21.93 1.81
N HIS A 409 -2.16 21.63 0.50
CA HIS A 409 -3.21 20.80 -0.10
C HIS A 409 -3.24 19.39 0.50
N ARG A 410 -2.07 18.76 0.69
CA ARG A 410 -2.00 17.42 1.31
C ARG A 410 -2.52 17.43 2.73
N GLN A 411 -2.14 18.45 3.51
CA GLN A 411 -2.62 18.64 4.87
C GLN A 411 -4.13 18.85 4.93
N ALA A 412 -4.69 19.67 4.03
CA ALA A 412 -6.12 19.91 3.92
C ALA A 412 -6.89 18.63 3.57
N ILE A 413 -6.42 17.85 2.59
CA ILE A 413 -7.04 16.59 2.20
C ILE A 413 -7.02 15.60 3.36
N THR A 414 -5.86 15.36 3.99
CA THR A 414 -5.73 14.39 5.09
C THR A 414 -6.54 14.80 6.33
N ALA A 415 -6.61 16.10 6.63
CA ALA A 415 -7.47 16.62 7.70
C ALA A 415 -8.95 16.35 7.42
N GLN A 416 -9.41 16.58 6.18
CA GLN A 416 -10.79 16.32 5.80
C GLN A 416 -11.11 14.81 5.75
N VAL A 417 -10.16 13.95 5.35
CA VAL A 417 -10.30 12.49 5.46
C VAL A 417 -10.49 12.07 6.91
N ARG A 418 -9.75 12.66 7.86
CA ARG A 418 -9.96 12.39 9.29
C ARG A 418 -11.36 12.81 9.76
N THR A 419 -11.86 13.96 9.31
CA THR A 419 -13.25 14.40 9.60
C THR A 419 -14.27 13.39 9.07
N LEU A 420 -14.11 12.94 7.83
CA LEU A 420 -15.01 11.96 7.20
C LEU A 420 -14.92 10.57 7.84
N ALA A 421 -13.73 10.12 8.22
CA ALA A 421 -13.55 8.89 9.00
C ALA A 421 -14.20 8.99 10.39
N THR A 422 -14.17 10.17 11.02
CA THR A 422 -14.84 10.42 12.30
C THR A 422 -16.36 10.35 12.15
N ALA A 423 -16.90 10.95 11.09
CA ALA A 423 -18.33 10.86 10.76
C ALA A 423 -18.75 9.42 10.46
N ALA A 424 -17.96 8.69 9.66
CA ALA A 424 -18.20 7.27 9.38
C ALA A 424 -18.21 6.41 10.65
N ALA A 425 -17.32 6.72 11.60
CA ALA A 425 -17.23 6.02 12.87
C ALA A 425 -18.43 6.27 13.79
N GLY A 426 -18.97 7.49 13.78
CA GLY A 426 -20.10 7.93 14.63
C GLY A 426 -21.46 7.41 14.19
N GLY A 427 -21.59 6.88 12.98
CA GLY A 427 -22.85 6.35 12.48
C GLY A 427 -23.29 5.06 13.13
N PRO A 428 -24.61 4.75 13.09
CA PRO A 428 -25.10 3.45 13.53
C PRO A 428 -24.37 2.34 12.73
N GLY A 429 -24.11 1.20 13.36
CA GLY A 429 -23.82 -0.01 12.58
C GLY A 429 -24.98 -0.24 11.61
N SER A 430 -24.69 -0.51 10.33
CA SER A 430 -25.63 -0.45 9.19
C SER A 430 -27.11 -0.68 9.54
N ALA A 431 -27.98 0.26 9.15
CA ALA A 431 -29.44 0.16 9.35
C ALA A 431 -30.16 -0.58 8.20
N ALA A 432 -29.49 -0.88 7.08
CA ALA A 432 -30.10 -1.58 5.94
C ALA A 432 -29.23 -2.79 5.51
N PRO A 433 -29.85 -3.94 5.19
CA PRO A 433 -29.13 -5.02 4.53
C PRO A 433 -28.62 -4.53 3.16
N PRO A 434 -27.38 -4.85 2.78
CA PRO A 434 -26.84 -4.45 1.48
C PRO A 434 -27.69 -5.06 0.36
N VAL A 435 -28.04 -4.26 -0.65
CA VAL A 435 -28.60 -4.80 -1.89
C VAL A 435 -27.45 -5.47 -2.64
N VAL A 436 -27.58 -6.78 -2.84
CA VAL A 436 -26.62 -7.59 -3.57
C VAL A 436 -27.30 -8.07 -4.85
N THR A 437 -26.75 -7.72 -6.00
CA THR A 437 -27.20 -8.28 -7.28
C THR A 437 -26.39 -9.54 -7.57
N GLU A 438 -27.07 -10.69 -7.53
CA GLU A 438 -26.46 -11.97 -7.92
C GLU A 438 -26.04 -11.93 -9.39
N SER A 439 -24.85 -12.46 -9.65
CA SER A 439 -24.29 -12.61 -11.00
C SER A 439 -25.09 -13.64 -11.82
N PRO A 440 -25.18 -13.51 -13.16
CA PRO A 440 -25.73 -14.56 -14.03
C PRO A 440 -25.11 -15.94 -13.81
N ARG A 441 -23.84 -16.01 -13.35
CA ARG A 441 -23.16 -17.29 -13.05
C ARG A 441 -23.68 -17.96 -11.77
N ALA A 442 -24.06 -17.19 -10.75
CA ALA A 442 -24.63 -17.71 -9.50
C ALA A 442 -25.99 -18.41 -9.72
N ALA A 443 -26.74 -17.99 -10.75
CA ALA A 443 -27.99 -18.63 -11.14
C ALA A 443 -27.81 -20.02 -11.78
N VAL A 444 -26.59 -20.36 -12.23
CA VAL A 444 -26.29 -21.68 -12.82
C VAL A 444 -25.89 -22.70 -11.75
N ASP A 445 -25.27 -22.26 -10.65
CA ASP A 445 -24.82 -23.13 -9.55
C ASP A 445 -25.89 -23.40 -8.47
N SER A 446 -27.06 -22.74 -8.56
CA SER A 446 -28.20 -22.93 -7.64
C SER A 446 -29.25 -23.92 -8.14
N LEU A 447 -29.02 -24.58 -9.29
CA LEU A 447 -29.85 -25.70 -9.74
C LEU A 447 -29.46 -26.97 -8.95
N PRO A 448 -30.40 -27.62 -8.23
CA PRO A 448 -30.12 -28.91 -7.61
C PRO A 448 -29.70 -29.90 -8.69
N GLY A 449 -28.46 -30.38 -8.59
CA GLY A 449 -27.87 -31.29 -9.55
C GLY A 449 -28.76 -32.51 -9.79
N THR A 450 -29.22 -32.65 -11.03
CA THR A 450 -29.72 -33.89 -11.56
C THR A 450 -28.55 -34.87 -11.59
N VAL A 451 -28.55 -35.80 -10.64
CA VAL A 451 -27.72 -37.00 -10.71
C VAL A 451 -28.20 -37.80 -11.91
N LEU A 452 -27.37 -37.93 -12.95
CA LEU A 452 -27.53 -38.99 -13.93
C LEU A 452 -26.54 -40.11 -13.60
N PRO A 453 -26.99 -41.38 -13.49
CA PRO A 453 -26.13 -42.51 -13.17
C PRO A 453 -25.41 -43.04 -14.42
N GLY A 454 -24.17 -43.48 -14.24
CA GLY A 454 -23.41 -44.30 -15.19
C GLY A 454 -22.24 -43.61 -15.83
#